data_AF-A0A818UTJ2-F1
#
_entry.id   AF-A0A818UTJ2-F1
#
_cell.length_a   1.000
_cell.length_b   1.000
_cell.length_c   1.000
_cell.angle_alpha   90.00
_cell.angle_beta   90.00
_cell.angle_gamma   90.00
#
_symmetry.space_group_name_H-M   'P 1'
#
loop_
_entity.id
_entity.type
_entity.pdbx_description
1 polymer ?
#
loop_
_entity_poly.entity_id
_entity_poly.type
_entity_poly.pdbx_seq_one_letter_code
_entity_poly.pdbx_strand_id
1 'polypeptide(L)'
;MLALKLQPLADVIVVCSSSEYLFKSICKAGGDSVSNSYTKQIKDNPDAPVITVTAAGRIASKMIYFLPWQSNPDESILRKSIENFVSVALEQAIQCNYRNITFPAIGCGGFGCSIQFIARTMVENVHSKVKAHSMMVSFVIQPDRKDIYDEFKKQIDLLESPSPSSKLRIICATFGKGDIEVEMGDITKQKVFQRR
;
A
#
# COMPACT_ATOMS: atom_id res chain seq x y z
N MET A 1 2.88 30.46 -4.22
CA MET A 1 1.88 29.67 -4.94
C MET A 1 2.38 28.22 -4.95
N LEU A 2 2.07 27.43 -3.90
CA LEU A 2 2.53 26.04 -3.83
C LEU A 2 1.72 25.21 -4.84
N ALA A 3 2.39 24.73 -5.87
CA ALA A 3 1.83 23.69 -6.73
C ALA A 3 1.44 22.51 -5.83
N LEU A 4 0.13 22.26 -5.73
CA LEU A 4 -0.40 20.99 -5.25
C LEU A 4 0.20 19.91 -6.16
N LYS A 5 1.26 19.24 -5.70
CA LYS A 5 1.75 18.02 -6.33
C LYS A 5 0.56 17.08 -6.42
N LEU A 6 0.06 16.86 -7.63
CA LEU A 6 -0.81 15.74 -7.92
C LEU A 6 0.01 14.49 -7.62
N GLN A 7 -0.35 13.76 -6.57
CA GLN A 7 0.14 12.41 -6.38
C GLN A 7 -0.35 11.59 -7.58
N PRO A 8 0.52 10.83 -8.26
CA PRO A 8 0.07 9.95 -9.33
C PRO A 8 -0.99 9.00 -8.79
N LEU A 9 -2.15 8.97 -9.45
CA LEU A 9 -3.19 7.97 -9.18
C LEU A 9 -2.56 6.58 -9.30
N ALA A 10 -2.47 5.83 -8.21
CA ALA A 10 -2.09 4.43 -8.29
C ALA A 10 -3.11 3.65 -9.12
N ASP A 11 -2.67 2.68 -9.92
CA ASP A 11 -3.53 1.77 -10.66
C ASP A 11 -4.27 0.87 -9.67
N VAL A 12 -3.57 0.46 -8.61
CA VAL A 12 -4.07 -0.48 -7.59
C VAL A 12 -3.94 0.11 -6.20
N ILE A 13 -5.02 0.05 -5.42
CA ILE A 13 -4.98 0.27 -3.96
C ILE A 13 -5.11 -1.07 -3.26
N VAL A 14 -4.18 -1.34 -2.34
CA VAL A 14 -4.26 -2.50 -1.45
C VAL A 14 -5.03 -2.15 -0.19
N VAL A 15 -5.92 -3.03 0.22
CA VAL A 15 -6.73 -2.90 1.44
C VAL A 15 -6.60 -4.19 2.25
N CYS A 16 -6.25 -4.05 3.52
CA CYS A 16 -6.39 -5.15 4.47
C CYS A 16 -7.88 -5.34 4.76
N SER A 17 -8.50 -6.41 4.23
CA SER A 17 -9.93 -6.67 4.40
C SER A 17 -10.31 -7.02 5.83
N SER A 18 -9.34 -7.50 6.63
CA SER A 18 -9.50 -7.76 8.05
C SER A 18 -9.48 -6.47 8.90
N SER A 19 -9.09 -5.33 8.33
CA SER A 19 -9.18 -4.04 9.00
C SER A 19 -10.56 -3.43 8.78
N GLU A 20 -11.39 -3.40 9.83
CA GLU A 20 -12.73 -2.81 9.77
C GLU A 20 -12.69 -1.34 9.32
N TYR A 21 -11.72 -0.58 9.83
CA TYR A 21 -11.54 0.83 9.46
C TYR A 21 -11.25 1.00 7.97
N LEU A 22 -10.27 0.28 7.42
CA LEU A 22 -9.90 0.40 6.01
C LEU A 22 -11.01 -0.12 5.11
N PHE A 23 -11.60 -1.26 5.47
CA PHE A 23 -12.70 -1.88 4.73
C PHE A 23 -13.93 -0.97 4.65
N LYS A 24 -14.39 -0.42 5.78
CA LYS A 24 -15.53 0.52 5.81
C LYS A 24 -15.23 1.79 5.04
N SER A 25 -14.02 2.33 5.20
CA SER A 25 -13.63 3.58 4.57
C SER A 25 -13.53 3.43 3.04
N ILE A 26 -12.97 2.33 2.53
CA ILE A 26 -12.91 2.08 1.09
C ILE A 26 -14.29 1.78 0.50
N CYS A 27 -15.15 1.02 1.21
CA CYS A 27 -16.53 0.79 0.79
C CYS A 27 -17.33 2.10 0.71
N LYS A 28 -17.17 2.99 1.70
CA LYS A 28 -17.81 4.32 1.69
C LYS A 28 -17.29 5.22 0.57
N ALA A 29 -16.03 5.10 0.18
CA ALA A 29 -15.47 5.83 -0.96
C ALA A 29 -15.98 5.25 -2.29
N GLY A 30 -16.05 3.92 -2.39
CA GLY A 30 -16.42 3.16 -3.58
C GLY A 30 -17.92 3.07 -3.86
N GLY A 31 -18.76 3.24 -2.84
CA GLY A 31 -20.19 3.01 -2.89
C GLY A 31 -20.57 1.53 -2.92
N ASP A 32 -21.88 1.26 -3.03
CA ASP A 32 -22.44 -0.08 -2.92
C ASP A 32 -21.89 -1.06 -3.96
N SER A 33 -21.45 -0.58 -5.13
CA SER A 33 -20.84 -1.43 -6.15
C SER A 33 -19.58 -2.13 -5.64
N VAL A 34 -18.71 -1.43 -4.90
CA VAL A 34 -17.49 -2.01 -4.35
C VAL A 34 -17.83 -3.04 -3.27
N SER A 35 -18.74 -2.70 -2.34
CA SER A 35 -19.17 -3.60 -1.27
C SER A 35 -19.83 -4.86 -1.82
N ASN A 36 -20.76 -4.71 -2.76
CA ASN A 36 -21.47 -5.84 -3.37
C ASN A 36 -20.53 -6.75 -4.15
N SER A 37 -19.59 -6.19 -4.92
CA SER A 37 -18.59 -6.98 -5.65
C SER A 37 -17.68 -7.76 -4.69
N TYR A 38 -17.20 -7.12 -3.61
CA TYR A 38 -16.41 -7.81 -2.59
C TYR A 38 -17.21 -8.95 -1.93
N THR A 39 -18.42 -8.66 -1.44
CA THR A 39 -19.28 -9.64 -0.76
C THR A 39 -19.64 -10.82 -1.66
N LYS A 40 -19.87 -10.57 -2.95
CA LYS A 40 -20.10 -11.65 -3.92
C LYS A 40 -18.86 -12.53 -4.07
N GLN A 41 -17.70 -11.94 -4.36
CA GLN A 41 -16.49 -12.71 -4.62
C GLN A 41 -16.01 -13.50 -3.39
N ILE A 42 -16.08 -12.93 -2.18
CA ILE A 42 -15.69 -13.66 -0.96
C ILE A 42 -16.68 -14.80 -0.63
N LYS A 43 -17.95 -14.67 -1.02
CA LYS A 43 -18.93 -15.76 -0.90
C LYS A 43 -18.64 -16.88 -1.89
N ASP A 44 -18.25 -16.52 -3.12
CA ASP A 44 -17.95 -17.48 -4.17
C ASP A 44 -16.60 -18.20 -3.92
N ASN A 45 -15.61 -17.52 -3.35
CA ASN A 45 -14.31 -18.08 -2.99
C ASN A 45 -13.78 -17.48 -1.67
N PRO A 46 -14.18 -18.06 -0.51
CA PRO A 46 -13.77 -17.57 0.81
C PRO A 46 -12.26 -17.62 1.07
N ASP A 47 -11.56 -18.56 0.42
CA ASP A 47 -10.14 -18.83 0.62
C ASP A 47 -9.24 -18.10 -0.41
N ALA A 48 -9.81 -17.17 -1.19
CA ALA A 48 -9.05 -16.40 -2.16
C ALA A 48 -7.92 -15.60 -1.46
N PRO A 49 -6.66 -15.71 -1.92
CA PRO A 49 -5.55 -14.97 -1.33
C PRO A 49 -5.65 -13.46 -1.57
N VAL A 50 -6.38 -13.06 -2.62
CA VAL A 50 -6.71 -11.68 -2.96
C VAL A 50 -8.09 -11.65 -3.64
N ILE A 51 -8.93 -10.72 -3.21
CA ILE A 51 -10.20 -10.38 -3.88
C ILE A 51 -9.96 -9.10 -4.68
N THR A 52 -10.21 -9.15 -6.00
CA THR A 52 -9.95 -8.02 -6.89
C THR A 52 -11.25 -7.37 -7.33
N VAL A 53 -11.41 -6.08 -7.02
CA VAL A 53 -12.64 -5.33 -7.31
C VAL A 53 -12.28 -4.10 -8.15
N THR A 54 -13.01 -3.87 -9.23
CA THR A 54 -12.88 -2.62 -9.98
C THR A 54 -13.31 -1.46 -9.10
N ALA A 55 -12.46 -0.43 -9.01
CA ALA A 55 -12.78 0.72 -8.18
C ALA A 55 -13.95 1.52 -8.78
N ALA A 56 -14.68 2.21 -7.92
CA ALA A 56 -15.84 3.02 -8.31
C ALA A 56 -15.99 4.24 -7.39
N GLY A 57 -17.03 5.03 -7.63
CA GLY A 57 -17.37 6.18 -6.78
C GLY A 57 -16.28 7.24 -6.77
N ARG A 58 -15.74 7.53 -5.58
CA ARG A 58 -14.70 8.55 -5.36
C ARG A 58 -13.28 7.98 -5.37
N ILE A 59 -13.13 6.69 -5.66
CA ILE A 59 -11.83 6.04 -5.73
C ILE A 59 -11.30 6.24 -7.14
N ALA A 60 -10.09 6.79 -7.22
CA ALA A 60 -9.53 7.23 -8.50
C ALA A 60 -8.66 6.14 -9.15
N SER A 61 -8.17 5.19 -8.37
CA SER A 61 -7.48 3.98 -8.85
C SER A 61 -8.35 3.10 -9.74
N LYS A 62 -7.73 2.19 -10.50
CA LYS A 62 -8.44 1.27 -11.40
C LYS A 62 -9.01 0.07 -10.64
N MET A 63 -8.22 -0.48 -9.72
CA MET A 63 -8.56 -1.68 -8.96
C MET A 63 -8.32 -1.50 -7.46
N ILE A 64 -9.08 -2.25 -6.68
CA ILE A 64 -8.93 -2.43 -5.24
C ILE A 64 -8.60 -3.90 -5.00
N TYR A 65 -7.47 -4.15 -4.35
CA TYR A 65 -7.07 -5.48 -3.94
C TYR A 65 -7.34 -5.63 -2.45
N PHE A 66 -8.32 -6.45 -2.11
CA PHE A 66 -8.63 -6.81 -0.75
C PHE A 66 -7.86 -8.07 -0.38
N LEU A 67 -6.95 -7.95 0.58
CA LEU A 67 -6.18 -9.08 1.10
C LEU A 67 -6.50 -9.29 2.59
N PRO A 68 -6.79 -10.52 3.02
CA PRO A 68 -6.90 -10.82 4.44
C PRO A 68 -5.51 -10.81 5.09
N TRP A 69 -5.44 -10.33 6.33
CA TRP A 69 -4.21 -10.40 7.11
C TRP A 69 -4.50 -10.25 8.60
N GLN A 70 -3.77 -11.02 9.40
CA GLN A 70 -3.86 -10.96 10.86
C GLN A 70 -2.45 -10.98 11.45
N SER A 71 -2.28 -10.28 12.56
CA SER A 71 -1.05 -10.29 13.34
C SER A 71 -0.88 -11.64 14.06
N ASN A 72 0.37 -12.03 14.30
CA ASN A 72 0.71 -13.16 15.16
C ASN A 72 1.76 -12.69 16.19
N PRO A 73 1.69 -13.14 17.46
CA PRO A 73 2.71 -12.81 18.46
C PRO A 73 4.08 -13.43 18.15
N ASP A 74 4.12 -14.55 17.41
CA ASP A 74 5.36 -15.13 16.92
C ASP A 74 5.92 -14.25 15.78
N GLU A 75 7.09 -13.65 16.02
CA GLU A 75 7.74 -12.73 15.08
C GLU A 75 8.04 -13.40 13.73
N SER A 76 8.36 -14.69 13.71
CA SER A 76 8.67 -15.41 12.47
C SER A 76 7.42 -15.64 11.61
N ILE A 77 6.29 -15.96 12.26
CA ILE A 77 4.99 -16.10 11.60
C ILE A 77 4.49 -14.73 11.12
N LEU A 78 4.67 -13.69 11.95
CA LEU A 78 4.35 -12.31 11.61
C LEU A 78 5.16 -11.82 10.40
N ARG A 79 6.48 -12.09 10.36
CA ARG A 79 7.33 -11.74 9.22
C ARG A 79 6.78 -12.37 7.93
N LYS A 80 6.56 -13.68 7.95
CA LYS A 80 6.05 -14.43 6.80
C LYS A 80 4.67 -13.94 6.35
N SER A 81 3.78 -13.58 7.28
CA SER A 81 2.45 -13.09 6.91
C SER A 81 2.49 -11.72 6.23
N ILE A 82 3.39 -10.82 6.67
CA ILE A 82 3.62 -9.52 6.02
C ILE A 82 4.27 -9.70 4.65
N GLU A 83 5.27 -10.58 4.56
CA GLU A 83 5.93 -10.92 3.30
C GLU A 83 4.94 -11.49 2.29
N ASN A 84 4.05 -12.40 2.74
CA ASN A 84 3.01 -12.97 1.91
C ASN A 84 2.01 -11.90 1.45
N PHE A 85 1.55 -11.02 2.35
CA PHE A 85 0.62 -9.94 2.02
C PHE A 85 1.17 -9.02 0.92
N VAL A 86 2.44 -8.60 1.05
CA VAL A 86 3.10 -7.78 0.03
C VAL A 86 3.30 -8.56 -1.28
N SER A 87 3.75 -9.82 -1.20
CA SER A 87 4.05 -10.63 -2.39
C SER A 87 2.81 -10.91 -3.23
N VAL A 88 1.71 -11.35 -2.60
CA VAL A 88 0.44 -11.65 -3.30
C VAL A 88 -0.07 -10.41 -4.04
N ALA A 89 -0.05 -9.24 -3.40
CA ALA A 89 -0.51 -8.01 -4.03
C ALA A 89 0.37 -7.58 -5.21
N LEU A 90 1.71 -7.64 -5.05
CA LEU A 90 2.64 -7.30 -6.12
C LEU A 90 2.55 -8.27 -7.30
N GLU A 91 2.51 -9.57 -7.03
CA GLU A 91 2.44 -10.60 -8.08
C GLU A 91 1.14 -10.48 -8.86
N GLN A 92 0.01 -10.25 -8.18
CA GLN A 92 -1.27 -9.99 -8.84
C GLN A 92 -1.21 -8.72 -9.70
N ALA A 93 -0.57 -7.65 -9.24
CA ALA A 93 -0.45 -6.40 -10.01
C ALA A 93 0.46 -6.57 -11.24
N ILE A 94 1.56 -7.30 -11.10
CA ILE A 94 2.48 -7.63 -12.19
C ILE A 94 1.76 -8.45 -13.25
N GLN A 95 1.04 -9.52 -12.86
CA GLN A 95 0.28 -10.37 -13.78
C GLN A 95 -0.78 -9.58 -14.55
N CYS A 96 -1.38 -8.56 -13.92
CA CYS A 96 -2.35 -7.67 -14.55
C CYS A 96 -1.72 -6.49 -15.31
N ASN A 97 -0.39 -6.41 -15.44
CA ASN A 97 0.34 -5.33 -16.10
C ASN A 97 0.10 -3.92 -15.52
N TYR A 98 -0.21 -3.83 -14.22
CA TYR A 98 -0.27 -2.54 -13.53
C TYR A 98 1.12 -2.04 -13.18
N ARG A 99 1.30 -0.71 -13.16
CA ARG A 99 2.63 -0.09 -12.98
C ARG A 99 2.81 0.63 -11.66
N ASN A 100 1.72 0.98 -10.98
CA ASN A 100 1.78 1.66 -9.69
C ASN A 100 0.74 1.10 -8.70
N ILE A 101 1.23 0.74 -7.52
CA ILE A 101 0.44 0.09 -6.47
C ILE A 101 0.69 0.75 -5.12
N THR A 102 -0.38 0.97 -4.37
CA THR A 102 -0.32 1.61 -3.06
C THR A 102 -0.63 0.63 -1.94
N PHE A 103 0.24 0.58 -0.93
CA PHE A 103 0.05 -0.20 0.28
C PHE A 103 -0.31 0.69 1.48
N PRO A 104 -1.17 0.21 2.39
CA PRO A 104 -1.30 0.79 3.72
C PRO A 104 -0.13 0.32 4.60
N ALA A 105 0.16 1.05 5.69
CA ALA A 105 1.02 0.55 6.77
C ALA A 105 0.29 -0.50 7.63
N ILE A 106 0.16 -1.71 7.08
CA ILE A 106 -0.48 -2.83 7.75
C ILE A 106 0.30 -3.26 8.99
N GLY A 107 -0.40 -3.61 10.08
CA GLY A 107 0.23 -4.09 11.32
C GLY A 107 0.74 -3.00 12.27
N CYS A 108 0.73 -1.73 11.86
CA CYS A 108 1.12 -0.60 12.73
C CYS A 108 -0.03 -0.03 13.60
N GLY A 109 -1.16 -0.75 13.67
CA GLY A 109 -2.42 -0.32 14.27
C GLY A 109 -2.69 -0.77 15.71
N GLY A 110 -1.66 -1.03 16.52
CA GLY A 110 -1.81 -1.38 17.94
C GLY A 110 -1.74 -2.88 18.28
N PHE A 111 -1.29 -3.73 17.37
CA PHE A 111 -1.15 -5.18 17.57
C PHE A 111 0.07 -5.61 18.42
N GLY A 112 0.70 -4.68 19.14
CA GLY A 112 1.95 -4.93 19.87
C GLY A 112 3.18 -5.14 18.97
N CYS A 113 3.02 -5.10 17.65
CA CYS A 113 4.12 -5.21 16.70
C CYS A 113 4.97 -3.94 16.67
N SER A 114 6.30 -4.09 16.61
CA SER A 114 7.22 -2.96 16.46
C SER A 114 7.05 -2.31 15.08
N ILE A 115 6.82 -0.99 15.06
CA ILE A 115 6.72 -0.21 13.82
C ILE A 115 7.98 -0.39 12.96
N GLN A 116 9.15 -0.40 13.59
CA GLN A 116 10.43 -0.64 12.90
C GLN A 116 10.45 -2.01 12.23
N PHE A 117 10.01 -3.06 12.93
CA PHE A 117 9.98 -4.41 12.37
C PHE A 117 9.03 -4.50 11.16
N ILE A 118 7.83 -3.92 11.26
CA ILE A 118 6.84 -3.90 10.19
C ILE A 118 7.38 -3.14 8.97
N ALA A 119 7.81 -1.90 9.18
CA ALA A 119 8.30 -1.03 8.12
C ALA A 119 9.48 -1.66 7.38
N ARG A 120 10.46 -2.20 8.13
CA ARG A 120 11.61 -2.89 7.57
C ARG A 120 11.17 -4.09 6.72
N THR A 121 10.32 -4.96 7.25
CA THR A 121 9.84 -6.17 6.55
C THR A 121 9.11 -5.82 5.25
N MET A 122 8.21 -4.83 5.27
CA MET A 122 7.50 -4.40 4.07
C MET A 122 8.45 -3.81 3.03
N VAL A 123 9.33 -2.90 3.43
CA VAL A 123 10.25 -2.18 2.54
C VAL A 123 11.28 -3.15 1.92
N GLU A 124 11.90 -4.03 2.72
CA GLU A 124 12.83 -5.05 2.22
C GLU A 124 12.16 -6.00 1.21
N ASN A 125 10.92 -6.43 1.48
CA ASN A 125 10.21 -7.33 0.59
C ASN A 125 9.85 -6.64 -0.74
N VAL A 126 9.28 -5.42 -0.69
CA VAL A 126 9.02 -4.62 -1.90
C VAL A 126 10.29 -4.43 -2.71
N HIS A 127 11.39 -4.02 -2.06
CA HIS A 127 12.69 -3.81 -2.69
C HIS A 127 13.21 -5.05 -3.42
N SER A 128 13.00 -6.24 -2.85
CA SER A 128 13.39 -7.49 -3.51
C SER A 128 12.61 -7.77 -4.81
N LYS A 129 11.35 -7.34 -4.89
CA LYS A 129 10.43 -7.61 -6.01
C LYS A 129 10.47 -6.55 -7.11
N VAL A 130 10.61 -5.27 -6.75
CA VAL A 130 10.67 -4.15 -7.72
C VAL A 130 11.98 -4.10 -8.48
N LYS A 131 13.07 -4.70 -7.98
CA LYS A 131 14.31 -4.85 -8.77
C LYS A 131 14.10 -5.59 -10.08
N ALA A 132 13.18 -6.57 -10.09
CA ALA A 132 12.90 -7.41 -11.25
C ALA A 132 11.87 -6.79 -12.21
N HIS A 133 11.00 -5.91 -11.73
CA HIS A 133 9.84 -5.40 -12.47
C HIS A 133 9.77 -3.87 -12.44
N SER A 134 9.43 -3.23 -13.56
CA SER A 134 9.29 -1.77 -13.59
C SER A 134 7.97 -1.34 -12.96
N MET A 135 7.97 -1.22 -11.63
CA MET A 135 6.79 -0.91 -10.81
C MET A 135 7.11 0.16 -9.78
N MET A 136 6.20 1.10 -9.62
CA MET A 136 6.19 2.12 -8.57
C MET A 136 5.35 1.64 -7.39
N VAL A 137 5.91 1.66 -6.20
CA VAL A 137 5.24 1.22 -4.97
C VAL A 137 5.20 2.36 -3.98
N SER A 138 4.02 2.74 -3.53
CA SER A 138 3.83 3.82 -2.55
C SER A 138 3.26 3.28 -1.24
N PHE A 139 3.83 3.64 -0.10
CA PHE A 139 3.23 3.42 1.21
C PHE A 139 2.45 4.66 1.65
N VAL A 140 1.13 4.54 1.85
CA VAL A 140 0.29 5.67 2.30
C VAL A 140 0.03 5.54 3.80
N ILE A 141 0.48 6.54 4.55
CA ILE A 141 0.45 6.61 6.01
C ILE A 141 -0.55 7.68 6.45
N GLN A 142 -1.40 7.36 7.41
CA GLN A 142 -2.38 8.32 7.92
C GLN A 142 -1.71 9.61 8.43
N PRO A 143 -2.26 10.81 8.15
CA PRO A 143 -1.60 12.08 8.46
C PRO A 143 -1.27 12.30 9.95
N ASP A 144 -2.01 11.66 10.85
CA ASP A 144 -1.84 11.70 12.30
C ASP A 144 -0.80 10.69 12.83
N ARG A 145 -0.28 9.81 11.97
CA ARG A 145 0.68 8.75 12.31
C ARG A 145 2.10 9.06 11.82
N LYS A 146 2.64 10.18 12.30
CA LYS A 146 4.00 10.63 11.96
C LYS A 146 5.08 9.63 12.40
N ASP A 147 4.86 8.94 13.52
CA ASP A 147 5.70 7.84 14.01
C ASP A 147 5.91 6.74 12.97
N ILE A 148 4.82 6.31 12.30
CA ILE A 148 4.88 5.31 11.23
C ILE A 148 5.57 5.90 10.01
N TYR A 149 5.20 7.11 9.60
CA TYR A 149 5.75 7.76 8.41
C TYR A 149 7.28 7.91 8.49
N ASP A 150 7.77 8.42 9.62
CA ASP A 150 9.20 8.63 9.82
C ASP A 150 9.98 7.31 9.76
N GLU A 151 9.40 6.22 10.30
CA GLU A 151 10.06 4.92 10.29
C GLU A 151 10.06 4.29 8.89
N PHE A 152 8.96 4.35 8.13
CA PHE A 152 8.95 3.90 6.73
C PHE A 152 9.94 4.70 5.88
N LYS A 153 9.96 6.03 6.07
CA LYS A 153 10.92 6.89 5.38
C LYS A 153 12.36 6.47 5.70
N LYS A 154 12.68 6.28 6.99
CA LYS A 154 14.01 5.83 7.42
C LYS A 154 14.39 4.48 6.79
N GLN A 155 13.47 3.52 6.71
CA GLN A 155 13.75 2.22 6.08
C GLN A 155 14.00 2.35 4.58
N ILE A 156 13.29 3.26 3.89
CA ILE A 156 13.54 3.56 2.47
C ILE A 156 14.90 4.25 2.30
N ASP A 157 15.21 5.26 3.12
CA ASP A 157 16.48 5.99 3.10
C ASP A 157 17.68 5.03 3.35
N LEU A 158 17.51 3.99 4.19
CA LEU A 158 18.54 2.98 4.45
C LEU A 158 18.82 2.05 3.26
N LEU A 159 17.90 1.93 2.30
CA LEU A 159 18.11 1.17 1.08
C LEU A 159 18.89 1.97 0.02
N GLU A 160 18.87 3.30 0.10
CA GLU A 160 19.69 4.15 -0.76
C GLU A 160 21.17 4.03 -0.35
N SER A 161 22.06 3.70 -1.28
CA SER A 161 23.49 3.76 -1.00
C SER A 161 23.89 5.22 -0.71
N PRO A 162 24.85 5.48 0.20
CA PRO A 162 25.26 6.83 0.53
C PRO A 162 25.92 7.49 -0.69
N SER A 163 25.15 8.21 -1.50
CA SER A 163 25.67 9.07 -2.55
C SER A 163 25.88 10.48 -1.97
N PRO A 164 27.09 11.06 -2.08
CA PRO A 164 27.46 12.31 -1.40
C PRO A 164 26.93 13.58 -2.10
N SER A 165 25.80 13.53 -2.80
CA SER A 165 25.30 14.72 -3.51
C SER A 165 23.81 14.68 -3.82
N SER A 166 22.97 15.10 -2.87
CA SER A 166 21.88 16.07 -3.13
C SER A 166 21.13 16.45 -1.85
N LYS A 167 21.25 17.73 -1.45
CA LYS A 167 20.45 18.38 -0.38
C LYS A 167 19.01 18.69 -0.82
N LEU A 168 18.39 17.82 -1.62
CA LEU A 168 16.99 17.93 -1.99
C LEU A 168 16.30 16.64 -1.55
N ARG A 169 15.38 16.79 -0.60
CA ARG A 169 14.56 15.73 0.00
C ARG A 169 13.91 14.89 -1.10
N ILE A 170 14.47 13.72 -1.38
CA ILE A 170 13.82 12.73 -2.23
C ILE A 170 12.90 11.90 -1.31
N ILE A 171 11.61 11.86 -1.65
CA ILE A 171 10.55 11.10 -0.94
C ILE A 171 10.34 9.72 -1.62
N CYS A 172 11.13 9.44 -2.65
CA CYS A 172 10.97 8.37 -3.63
C CYS A 172 12.34 7.80 -4.02
N ALA A 173 12.65 6.58 -3.59
CA ALA A 173 13.92 5.95 -3.90
C ALA A 173 13.78 5.05 -5.13
N THR A 174 14.67 5.21 -6.11
CA THR A 174 14.68 4.42 -7.36
C THR A 174 15.57 3.18 -7.20
N PHE A 175 15.01 2.00 -7.45
CA PHE A 175 15.68 0.71 -7.31
C PHE A 175 15.58 -0.12 -8.60
N GLY A 176 16.64 -0.12 -9.40
CA GLY A 176 16.67 -0.85 -10.66
C GLY A 176 15.68 -0.27 -11.67
N LYS A 177 14.59 -0.99 -11.94
CA LYS A 177 13.52 -0.54 -12.87
C LYS A 177 12.30 0.06 -12.17
N GLY A 178 12.21 -0.01 -10.84
CA GLY A 178 11.06 0.42 -10.06
C GLY A 178 11.40 1.47 -8.99
N ASP A 179 10.37 2.04 -8.38
CA ASP A 179 10.49 3.11 -7.38
C ASP A 179 9.73 2.73 -6.09
N ILE A 180 10.23 3.14 -4.93
CA ILE A 180 9.55 3.00 -3.63
C ILE A 180 9.42 4.38 -2.98
N GLU A 181 8.22 4.76 -2.60
CA GLU A 181 7.95 6.02 -1.89
C GLU A 181 7.07 5.84 -0.66
N VAL A 182 7.12 6.82 0.24
CA VAL A 182 6.22 6.91 1.39
C VAL A 182 5.54 8.27 1.39
N GLU A 183 4.23 8.27 1.60
CA GLU A 183 3.40 9.46 1.51
C GLU A 183 2.48 9.59 2.72
N MET A 184 2.30 10.83 3.19
CA MET A 184 1.25 11.14 4.16
C MET A 184 -0.09 11.27 3.42
N GLY A 185 -1.07 10.47 3.79
CA GLY A 185 -2.38 10.47 3.16
C GLY A 185 -3.36 9.51 3.83
N ASP A 186 -4.63 9.71 3.51
CA ASP A 186 -5.65 8.72 3.80
C ASP A 186 -5.86 7.91 2.52
N ILE A 187 -5.48 6.62 2.57
CA ILE A 187 -5.58 5.70 1.43
C ILE A 187 -7.00 5.62 0.85
N THR A 188 -8.01 6.06 1.61
CA THR A 188 -9.43 6.08 1.21
C THR A 188 -9.94 7.47 0.78
N LYS A 189 -9.12 8.52 0.92
CA LYS A 189 -9.44 9.89 0.49
C LYS A 189 -8.43 10.37 -0.55
N GLN A 190 -8.42 9.73 -1.71
CA GLN A 190 -7.74 10.30 -2.87
C GLN A 190 -8.43 11.63 -3.24
N LYS A 191 -7.64 12.68 -3.50
CA LYS A 191 -8.16 13.99 -3.91
C LYS A 191 -8.90 13.85 -5.24
N VAL A 192 -10.22 13.91 -5.19
CA VAL A 192 -11.07 13.99 -6.37
C VAL A 192 -10.85 15.36 -7.03
N PHE A 193 -10.41 15.37 -8.28
CA PHE A 193 -10.49 16.57 -9.10
C PHE A 193 -11.99 16.83 -9.37
N GLN A 194 -12.58 17.81 -8.69
CA GLN A 194 -13.88 18.32 -9.13
C GLN A 194 -13.66 18.99 -10.48
N ARG A 195 -14.12 18.35 -11.56
CA ARG A 195 -14.31 19.03 -12.83
C ARG A 195 -15.45 20.04 -12.60
N ARG A 196 -15.09 21.32 -12.65
CA ARG A 196 -16.04 22.41 -12.87
C ARG A 196 -16.64 22.31 -14.27
#